data_AF-A0A0M0KB89-F1
#
_entry.id   AF-A0A0M0KB89-F1
#
_cell.length_a   1.000
_cell.length_b   1.000
_cell.length_c   1.000
_cell.angle_alpha   90.00
_cell.angle_beta   90.00
_cell.angle_gamma   90.00
#
_symmetry.space_group_name_H-M   'P 1'
#
loop_
_entity.id
_entity.type
_entity.pdbx_description
1 polymer ?
#
loop_
_entity_poly.entity_id
_entity_poly.type
_entity_poly.pdbx_seq_one_letter_code
_entity_poly.pdbx_strand_id
1 'polypeptide(L)'
;VGGRGRKSRKRKQRKAIAAVEKTSTALSTHLAKAMAQLLQRFGTHARPLRTVLALVQQMRLASAQATLKDKAFEKILSELEDVTTKHTDRATLEACGEAWSALLAQPGAPALQEKVQRRFDKLVERLLLQLKTLKTALKKPSSAQGDPPRFGLVSEALVTLHRLESLTKGQRQPLPGLSGLLGGLLQLALEMLSAMAITLHKYLESVASVDEHAIALRERLATKRLEAEAAKDDLWLTSTKLSKLQEENKVINKEIKEASKELRYHETAKERLGAELRQLAELRIGLPR
;
A
#
# COMPACT_ATOMS: atom_id res chain seq x y z
N VAL A 1 52.89 31.76 -49.74
CA VAL A 1 53.46 31.20 -48.49
C VAL A 1 52.31 30.82 -47.55
N GLY A 2 52.00 29.53 -47.33
CA GLY A 2 50.83 29.14 -46.49
C GLY A 2 50.73 27.68 -46.02
N GLY A 3 51.63 26.78 -46.44
CA GLY A 3 51.52 25.33 -46.19
C GLY A 3 52.05 24.82 -44.83
N ARG A 4 52.99 25.53 -44.18
CA ARG A 4 53.66 25.03 -42.96
C ARG A 4 52.77 25.10 -41.70
N GLY A 5 51.93 26.13 -41.55
CA GLY A 5 51.02 26.28 -40.40
C GLY A 5 49.90 25.24 -40.36
N ARG A 6 49.33 24.88 -41.53
CA ARG A 6 48.24 23.88 -41.65
C ARG A 6 48.69 22.47 -41.27
N LYS A 7 49.91 22.05 -41.66
CA LYS A 7 50.48 20.75 -41.28
C LYS A 7 50.78 20.64 -39.78
N SER A 8 51.28 21.72 -39.16
CA SER A 8 51.54 21.78 -37.72
C SER A 8 50.25 21.69 -36.89
N ARG A 9 49.20 22.41 -37.28
CA ARG A 9 47.88 22.37 -36.62
C ARG A 9 47.22 20.98 -36.73
N LYS A 10 47.28 20.34 -37.91
CA LYS A 10 46.77 18.97 -38.13
C LYS A 10 47.55 17.93 -37.30
N ARG A 11 48.87 18.09 -37.14
CA ARG A 11 49.70 17.21 -36.29
C ARG A 11 49.39 17.39 -34.80
N LYS A 12 49.18 18.64 -34.32
CA LYS A 12 48.75 18.92 -32.94
C LYS A 12 47.37 18.32 -32.65
N GLN A 13 46.42 18.48 -33.57
CA GLN A 13 45.07 17.91 -33.44
C GLN A 13 45.10 16.37 -33.39
N ARG A 14 45.87 15.71 -34.26
CA ARG A 14 46.07 14.25 -34.21
C ARG A 14 46.70 13.78 -32.89
N LYS A 15 47.67 14.52 -32.37
CA LYS A 15 48.31 14.22 -31.07
C LYS A 15 47.33 14.38 -29.90
N ALA A 16 46.46 15.38 -29.94
CA ALA A 16 45.41 15.58 -28.95
C ALA A 16 44.36 14.45 -28.99
N ILE A 17 43.90 14.06 -30.19
CA ILE A 17 42.96 12.94 -30.37
C ILE A 17 43.57 11.64 -29.82
N ALA A 18 44.81 11.32 -30.17
CA ALA A 18 45.49 10.13 -29.69
C ALA A 18 45.68 10.14 -28.15
N ALA A 19 45.91 11.31 -27.54
CA ALA A 19 45.99 11.43 -26.09
C ALA A 19 44.64 11.16 -25.43
N VAL A 20 43.55 11.71 -25.98
CA VAL A 20 42.18 11.46 -25.50
C VAL A 20 41.80 9.97 -25.64
N GLU A 21 42.14 9.34 -26.75
CA GLU A 21 41.94 7.91 -26.96
C GLU A 21 42.71 7.07 -25.93
N LYS A 22 43.96 7.43 -25.64
CA LYS A 22 44.79 6.75 -24.64
C LYS A 22 44.22 6.91 -23.22
N THR A 23 43.70 8.09 -22.87
CA THR A 23 43.02 8.28 -21.58
C THR A 23 41.69 7.54 -21.51
N SER A 24 40.93 7.49 -22.61
CA SER A 24 39.66 6.78 -22.70
C SER A 24 39.84 5.27 -22.56
N THR A 25 40.88 4.69 -23.17
CA THR A 25 41.19 3.28 -23.00
C THR A 25 41.63 2.95 -21.59
N ALA A 26 42.49 3.77 -20.97
CA ALA A 26 42.91 3.59 -19.58
C ALA A 26 41.74 3.66 -18.59
N LEU A 27 40.84 4.63 -18.77
CA LEU A 27 39.61 4.75 -17.97
C LEU A 27 38.70 3.54 -18.17
N SER A 28 38.49 3.10 -19.41
CA SER A 28 37.71 1.90 -19.72
C SER A 28 38.28 0.65 -19.04
N THR A 29 39.61 0.47 -19.06
CA THR A 29 40.27 -0.64 -18.37
C THR A 29 40.09 -0.58 -16.85
N HIS A 30 40.19 0.59 -16.24
CA HIS A 30 39.94 0.76 -14.81
C HIS A 30 38.48 0.47 -14.44
N LEU A 31 37.54 1.00 -15.23
CA LEU A 31 36.11 0.73 -15.06
C LEU A 31 35.83 -0.77 -15.17
N ALA A 32 36.38 -1.44 -16.18
CA ALA A 32 36.19 -2.87 -16.39
C ALA A 32 36.63 -3.71 -15.18
N LYS A 33 37.73 -3.33 -14.51
CA LYS A 33 38.21 -4.02 -13.29
C LYS A 33 37.32 -3.78 -12.07
N ALA A 34 36.78 -2.57 -11.93
CA ALA A 34 35.97 -2.17 -10.77
C ALA A 34 34.47 -2.48 -10.94
N MET A 35 33.99 -2.69 -12.16
CA MET A 35 32.56 -2.71 -12.48
C MET A 35 31.78 -3.75 -11.69
N ALA A 36 32.31 -4.98 -11.57
CA ALA A 36 31.65 -6.03 -10.80
C ALA A 36 31.47 -5.62 -9.33
N GLN A 37 32.46 -4.97 -8.72
CA GLN A 37 32.37 -4.52 -7.33
C GLN A 37 31.39 -3.34 -7.18
N LEU A 38 31.33 -2.44 -8.16
CA LEU A 38 30.39 -1.33 -8.16
C LEU A 38 28.94 -1.81 -8.29
N LEU A 39 28.67 -2.72 -9.24
CA LEU A 39 27.35 -3.35 -9.41
C LEU A 39 26.96 -4.12 -8.15
N GLN A 40 27.88 -4.90 -7.57
CA GLN A 40 27.62 -5.64 -6.34
C GLN A 40 27.33 -4.72 -5.15
N ARG A 41 28.10 -3.63 -4.98
CA ARG A 41 27.98 -2.72 -3.83
C ARG A 41 26.77 -1.80 -3.91
N PHE A 42 26.44 -1.32 -5.10
CA PHE A 42 25.32 -0.39 -5.32
C PHE A 42 24.07 -1.06 -5.89
N GLY A 43 24.11 -2.37 -6.09
CA GLY A 43 23.07 -3.16 -6.74
C GLY A 43 21.71 -3.15 -6.05
N THR A 44 21.61 -2.72 -4.79
CA THR A 44 20.34 -2.57 -4.05
C THR A 44 19.83 -1.12 -4.03
N HIS A 45 20.62 -0.15 -4.47
CA HIS A 45 20.32 1.28 -4.36
C HIS A 45 20.02 1.90 -5.73
N ALA A 46 18.73 2.06 -6.06
CA ALA A 46 18.25 2.51 -7.37
C ALA A 46 18.91 3.81 -7.92
N ARG A 47 19.15 4.82 -7.07
CA ARG A 47 19.79 6.08 -7.50
C ARG A 47 21.29 5.90 -7.83
N PRO A 48 22.15 5.47 -6.89
CA PRO A 48 23.56 5.18 -7.19
C PRO A 48 23.75 4.18 -8.32
N LEU A 49 22.90 3.15 -8.38
CA LEU A 49 22.97 2.12 -9.41
C LEU A 49 22.80 2.68 -10.82
N ARG A 50 21.86 3.60 -11.04
CA ARG A 50 21.69 4.24 -12.36
C ARG A 50 22.95 4.96 -12.81
N THR A 51 23.67 5.61 -11.89
CA THR A 51 24.98 6.20 -12.18
C THR A 51 26.02 5.13 -12.55
N VAL A 52 26.04 4.00 -11.83
CA VAL A 52 26.93 2.87 -12.16
C VAL A 52 26.59 2.27 -13.53
N LEU A 53 25.31 2.11 -13.86
CA LEU A 53 24.85 1.62 -15.16
C LEU A 53 25.25 2.58 -16.30
N ALA A 54 25.18 3.89 -16.08
CA ALA A 54 25.70 4.86 -17.05
C ALA A 54 27.22 4.70 -17.28
N LEU A 55 27.99 4.28 -16.27
CA LEU A 55 29.41 3.95 -16.44
C LEU A 55 29.63 2.66 -17.25
N VAL A 56 28.72 1.68 -17.15
CA VAL A 56 28.74 0.46 -17.99
C VAL A 56 28.65 0.85 -19.47
N GLN A 57 27.79 1.82 -19.81
CA GLN A 57 27.64 2.31 -21.18
C GLN A 57 28.93 2.92 -21.74
N GLN A 58 29.80 3.46 -20.88
CA GLN A 58 31.10 4.05 -21.26
C GLN A 58 32.22 3.01 -21.36
N MET A 59 32.01 1.79 -20.86
CA MET A 59 33.00 0.72 -20.90
C MET A 59 33.15 0.19 -22.32
N ARG A 60 34.40 0.06 -22.80
CA ARG A 60 34.71 -0.49 -24.13
C ARG A 60 35.11 -1.96 -24.03
N LEU A 61 34.34 -2.85 -24.66
CA LEU A 61 34.57 -4.29 -24.72
C LEU A 61 35.94 -4.64 -25.30
N ALA A 62 36.41 -3.92 -26.33
CA ALA A 62 37.74 -4.14 -26.89
C ALA A 62 38.86 -3.91 -25.84
N SER A 63 38.72 -2.87 -25.01
CA SER A 63 39.67 -2.60 -23.91
C SER A 63 39.50 -3.63 -22.78
N ALA A 64 38.28 -4.06 -22.51
CA ALA A 64 37.99 -5.09 -21.51
C ALA A 64 38.55 -6.46 -21.94
N GLN A 65 38.41 -6.87 -23.19
CA GLN A 65 38.93 -8.15 -23.71
C GLN A 65 40.46 -8.22 -23.62
N ALA A 66 41.14 -7.09 -23.83
CA ALA A 66 42.59 -7.02 -23.72
C ALA A 66 43.12 -7.10 -22.27
N THR A 67 42.26 -6.92 -21.26
CA THR A 67 42.72 -6.65 -19.88
C THR A 67 42.02 -7.48 -18.80
N LEU A 68 40.77 -7.90 -19.03
CA LEU A 68 40.02 -8.74 -18.12
C LEU A 68 40.24 -10.21 -18.46
N LYS A 69 40.41 -11.02 -17.42
CA LYS A 69 40.28 -12.47 -17.54
C LYS A 69 38.81 -12.81 -17.76
N ASP A 70 38.56 -13.90 -18.49
CA ASP A 70 37.22 -14.40 -18.78
C ASP A 70 36.29 -14.47 -17.56
N LYS A 71 36.78 -15.02 -16.44
CA LYS A 71 36.00 -15.12 -15.19
C LYS A 71 35.56 -13.75 -14.63
N ALA A 72 36.39 -12.72 -14.80
CA ALA A 72 36.07 -11.39 -14.31
C ALA A 72 34.96 -10.73 -15.14
N PHE A 73 34.99 -10.94 -16.46
CA PHE A 73 33.94 -10.44 -17.34
C PHE A 73 32.60 -11.16 -17.12
N GLU A 74 32.63 -12.48 -16.95
CA GLU A 74 31.44 -13.26 -16.57
C GLU A 74 30.83 -12.77 -15.25
N LYS A 75 31.66 -12.36 -14.28
CA LYS A 75 31.16 -11.77 -13.04
C LYS A 75 30.40 -10.47 -13.31
N ILE A 76 30.91 -9.58 -14.16
CA ILE A 76 30.20 -8.33 -14.52
C ILE A 76 28.83 -8.65 -15.13
N LEU A 77 28.76 -9.58 -16.07
CA LEU A 77 27.49 -9.97 -16.70
C LEU A 77 26.52 -10.58 -15.70
N SER A 78 27.01 -11.40 -14.77
CA SER A 78 26.18 -11.99 -13.71
C SER A 78 25.61 -10.94 -12.77
N GLU A 79 26.40 -9.94 -12.36
CA GLU A 79 25.92 -8.84 -11.50
C GLU A 79 24.92 -7.94 -12.25
N LEU A 80 25.14 -7.69 -13.55
CA LEU A 80 24.21 -6.92 -14.39
C LEU A 80 22.87 -7.64 -14.58
N GLU A 81 22.92 -8.96 -14.78
CA GLU A 81 21.76 -9.84 -14.84
C GLU A 81 20.97 -9.81 -13.52
N ASP A 82 21.66 -9.97 -12.40
CA ASP A 82 21.10 -9.96 -11.06
C ASP A 82 20.37 -8.64 -10.76
N VAL A 83 21.05 -7.51 -11.02
CA VAL A 83 20.46 -6.17 -10.90
C VAL A 83 19.20 -6.03 -11.76
N THR A 84 19.21 -6.51 -13.01
CA THR A 84 18.04 -6.43 -13.90
C THR A 84 16.84 -7.19 -13.34
N THR A 85 17.08 -8.28 -12.59
CA THR A 85 16.03 -9.12 -11.99
C THR A 85 15.60 -8.70 -10.58
N LYS A 86 16.37 -7.86 -9.89
CA LYS A 86 16.07 -7.41 -8.52
C LYS A 86 15.25 -6.13 -8.47
N HIS A 87 15.41 -5.24 -9.45
CA HIS A 87 14.70 -3.96 -9.47
C HIS A 87 13.33 -4.05 -10.14
N THR A 88 12.42 -3.20 -9.68
CA THR A 88 11.04 -3.08 -10.18
C THR A 88 10.72 -1.66 -10.64
N ASP A 89 11.55 -0.67 -10.26
CA ASP A 89 11.34 0.71 -10.63
C ASP A 89 11.72 0.95 -12.09
N ARG A 90 10.83 1.65 -12.81
CA ARG A 90 10.93 1.85 -14.25
C ARG A 90 12.24 2.51 -14.68
N ALA A 91 12.69 3.54 -13.96
CA ALA A 91 13.89 4.28 -14.33
C ALA A 91 15.17 3.43 -14.22
N THR A 92 15.26 2.55 -13.22
CA THR A 92 16.40 1.61 -13.11
C THR A 92 16.32 0.52 -14.18
N LEU A 93 15.13 0.00 -14.48
CA LEU A 93 14.95 -0.98 -15.56
C LEU A 93 15.31 -0.41 -16.94
N GLU A 94 14.96 0.84 -17.22
CA GLU A 94 15.37 1.56 -18.43
C GLU A 94 16.90 1.69 -18.50
N ALA A 95 17.56 2.10 -17.41
CA ALA A 95 19.02 2.18 -17.34
C ALA A 95 19.70 0.80 -17.54
N CYS A 96 19.12 -0.28 -17.03
CA CYS A 96 19.59 -1.66 -17.28
C CYS A 96 19.49 -2.01 -18.77
N GLY A 97 18.35 -1.68 -19.40
CA GLY A 97 18.13 -1.90 -20.83
C GLY A 97 19.15 -1.17 -21.70
N GLU A 98 19.42 0.10 -21.37
CA GLU A 98 20.44 0.90 -22.05
C GLU A 98 21.86 0.32 -21.84
N ALA A 99 22.19 -0.14 -20.64
CA ALA A 99 23.48 -0.77 -20.36
C ALA A 99 23.68 -2.05 -21.18
N TRP A 100 22.66 -2.92 -21.25
CA TRP A 100 22.70 -4.11 -22.11
C TRP A 100 22.82 -3.76 -23.59
N SER A 101 22.02 -2.81 -24.08
CA SER A 101 22.09 -2.34 -25.47
C SER A 101 23.47 -1.78 -25.80
N ALA A 102 24.05 -0.97 -24.91
CA ALA A 102 25.38 -0.41 -25.09
C ALA A 102 26.47 -1.48 -25.15
N LEU A 103 26.36 -2.57 -24.40
CA LEU A 103 27.31 -3.70 -24.50
C LEU A 103 27.12 -4.49 -25.81
N LEU A 104 25.88 -4.71 -26.25
CA LEU A 104 25.57 -5.46 -27.47
C LEU A 104 25.97 -4.71 -28.75
N ALA A 105 25.86 -3.38 -28.75
CA ALA A 105 26.14 -2.53 -29.89
C ALA A 105 27.65 -2.25 -30.12
N GLN A 106 28.53 -2.75 -29.26
CA GLN A 106 29.95 -2.39 -29.30
C GLN A 106 30.74 -3.16 -30.36
N PRO A 107 31.50 -2.45 -31.22
CA PRO A 107 32.36 -3.09 -32.22
C PRO A 107 33.71 -3.53 -31.63
N GLY A 108 34.33 -4.54 -32.25
CA GLY A 108 35.77 -4.82 -32.09
C GLY A 108 36.15 -5.79 -30.97
N ALA A 109 35.21 -6.58 -30.45
CA ALA A 109 35.49 -7.59 -29.40
C ALA A 109 34.61 -8.85 -29.57
N PRO A 110 34.77 -9.63 -30.65
CA PRO A 110 33.81 -10.68 -31.02
C PRO A 110 33.65 -11.76 -29.95
N ALA A 111 34.73 -12.15 -29.27
CA ALA A 111 34.68 -13.18 -28.23
C ALA A 111 33.90 -12.73 -26.98
N LEU A 112 34.05 -11.48 -26.55
CA LEU A 112 33.24 -10.94 -25.45
C LEU A 112 31.82 -10.62 -25.90
N GLN A 113 31.64 -10.13 -27.13
CA GLN A 113 30.33 -9.83 -27.69
C GLN A 113 29.45 -11.08 -27.78
N GLU A 114 30.02 -12.22 -28.20
CA GLU A 114 29.31 -13.50 -28.18
C GLU A 114 28.88 -13.91 -26.76
N LYS A 115 29.71 -13.66 -25.75
CA LYS A 115 29.35 -13.92 -24.35
C LYS A 115 28.24 -12.99 -23.85
N VAL A 116 28.31 -11.70 -24.17
CA VAL A 116 27.24 -10.73 -23.86
C VAL A 116 25.93 -11.18 -24.51
N GLN A 117 25.97 -11.55 -25.79
CA GLN A 117 24.81 -12.03 -26.54
C GLN A 117 24.19 -13.28 -25.90
N ARG A 118 25.00 -14.32 -25.65
CA ARG A 118 24.53 -15.56 -25.00
C ARG A 118 23.91 -15.31 -23.64
N ARG A 119 24.49 -14.40 -22.84
CA ARG A 119 23.95 -14.02 -21.51
C ARG A 119 22.66 -13.24 -21.63
N PHE A 120 22.58 -12.31 -22.57
CA PHE A 120 21.37 -11.55 -22.86
C PHE A 120 20.23 -12.47 -23.31
N ASP A 121 20.48 -13.38 -24.25
CA ASP A 121 19.48 -14.34 -24.74
C ASP A 121 18.96 -15.22 -23.60
N LYS A 122 19.85 -15.73 -22.75
CA LYS A 122 19.48 -16.52 -21.57
C LYS A 122 18.63 -15.73 -20.57
N LEU A 123 18.92 -14.44 -20.36
CA LEU A 123 18.13 -13.56 -19.50
C LEU A 123 16.71 -13.36 -20.09
N VAL A 124 16.63 -13.07 -21.39
CA VAL A 124 15.34 -12.91 -22.09
C VAL A 124 14.53 -14.20 -22.03
N GLU A 125 15.13 -15.35 -22.33
CA GLU A 125 14.46 -16.66 -22.22
C GLU A 125 13.93 -16.93 -20.80
N ARG A 126 14.72 -16.61 -19.77
CA ARG A 126 14.28 -16.75 -18.37
C ARG A 126 13.07 -15.88 -18.07
N LEU A 127 13.10 -14.60 -18.46
CA LEU A 127 11.99 -13.67 -18.24
C LEU A 127 10.73 -14.11 -19.01
N LEU A 128 10.89 -14.61 -20.24
CA LEU A 128 9.79 -15.16 -21.03
C LEU A 128 9.19 -16.42 -20.37
N LEU A 129 10.02 -17.30 -19.83
CA LEU A 129 9.56 -18.49 -19.11
C LEU A 129 8.80 -18.09 -17.83
N GLN A 130 9.32 -17.13 -17.06
CA GLN A 130 8.62 -16.58 -15.89
C GLN A 130 7.24 -16.04 -16.27
N LEU A 131 7.16 -15.26 -17.34
CA LEU A 131 5.88 -14.72 -17.79
C LEU A 131 4.90 -15.81 -18.26
N LYS A 132 5.38 -16.87 -18.91
CA LYS A 132 4.55 -18.03 -19.27
C LYS A 132 3.98 -18.72 -18.01
N THR A 133 4.80 -18.89 -16.98
CA THR A 133 4.37 -19.47 -15.69
C THR A 133 3.37 -18.56 -14.97
N LEU A 134 3.58 -17.25 -14.98
CA LEU A 134 2.64 -16.29 -14.41
C LEU A 134 1.31 -16.30 -15.19
N LYS A 135 1.35 -16.41 -16.52
CA LYS A 135 0.15 -16.58 -17.36
C LYS A 135 -0.64 -17.83 -16.97
N THR A 136 0.02 -18.97 -16.76
CA THR A 136 -0.69 -20.21 -16.37
C THR A 136 -1.26 -20.10 -14.95
N ALA A 137 -0.54 -19.48 -14.02
CA ALA A 137 -1.02 -19.23 -12.66
C ALA A 137 -2.26 -18.31 -12.64
N LEU A 138 -2.26 -17.25 -13.44
CA LEU A 138 -3.38 -16.30 -13.54
C LEU A 138 -4.64 -16.91 -14.17
N LYS A 139 -4.48 -17.88 -15.10
CA LYS A 139 -5.59 -18.58 -15.75
C LYS A 139 -6.31 -19.59 -14.85
N LYS A 140 -5.69 -20.03 -13.75
CA LYS A 140 -6.36 -20.97 -12.85
C LYS A 140 -7.58 -20.28 -12.21
N PRO A 141 -8.78 -20.88 -12.27
CA PRO A 141 -9.95 -20.34 -11.61
C PRO A 141 -9.70 -20.27 -10.10
N SER A 142 -10.16 -19.21 -9.44
CA SER A 142 -10.00 -19.05 -7.99
C SER A 142 -10.87 -20.11 -7.34
N SER A 143 -10.26 -21.18 -6.87
CA SER A 143 -10.94 -22.20 -6.10
C SER A 143 -10.79 -21.82 -4.63
N ALA A 144 -11.87 -21.28 -4.07
CA ALA A 144 -12.11 -21.01 -2.67
C ALA A 144 -11.92 -19.57 -2.16
N GLN A 145 -12.92 -19.19 -1.38
CA GLN A 145 -12.98 -18.05 -0.47
C GLN A 145 -11.81 -18.16 0.52
N GLY A 146 -10.76 -17.35 0.32
CA GLY A 146 -9.55 -17.36 1.14
C GLY A 146 -8.22 -17.28 0.37
N ASP A 147 -8.23 -17.37 -0.97
CA ASP A 147 -7.00 -17.22 -1.75
C ASP A 147 -6.37 -15.82 -1.58
N PRO A 148 -5.04 -15.74 -1.38
CA PRO A 148 -4.35 -14.46 -1.27
C PRO A 148 -4.54 -13.62 -2.55
N PRO A 149 -4.57 -12.29 -2.42
CA PRO A 149 -4.91 -11.39 -3.52
C PRO A 149 -4.03 -11.66 -4.75
N ARG A 150 -4.68 -11.99 -5.88
CA ARG A 150 -4.06 -12.13 -7.23
C ARG A 150 -3.21 -10.91 -7.65
N PHE A 151 -3.35 -9.79 -6.95
CA PHE A 151 -2.52 -8.59 -7.06
C PHE A 151 -1.00 -8.89 -7.01
N GLY A 152 -0.55 -9.87 -6.21
CA GLY A 152 0.88 -10.24 -6.17
C GLY A 152 1.37 -10.80 -7.51
N LEU A 153 0.65 -11.77 -8.08
CA LEU A 153 0.97 -12.38 -9.38
C LEU A 153 0.87 -11.38 -10.53
N VAL A 154 -0.10 -10.47 -10.46
CA VAL A 154 -0.28 -9.39 -11.43
C VAL A 154 0.87 -8.39 -11.38
N SER A 155 1.26 -7.96 -10.18
CA SER A 155 2.38 -7.03 -9.97
C SER A 155 3.68 -7.62 -10.50
N GLU A 156 3.94 -8.90 -10.20
CA GLU A 156 5.12 -9.62 -10.69
C GLU A 156 5.15 -9.74 -12.22
N ALA A 157 4.01 -9.98 -12.85
CA ALA A 157 3.92 -10.07 -14.29
C ALA A 157 4.11 -8.71 -14.98
N LEU A 158 3.57 -7.61 -14.42
CA LEU A 158 3.84 -6.26 -14.93
C LEU A 158 5.32 -5.89 -14.83
N VAL A 159 5.96 -6.19 -13.70
CA VAL A 159 7.40 -5.97 -13.53
C VAL A 159 8.19 -6.77 -14.56
N THR A 160 7.82 -8.02 -14.79
CA THR A 160 8.47 -8.90 -15.78
C THR A 160 8.33 -8.36 -17.21
N LEU A 161 7.14 -7.83 -17.56
CA LEU A 161 6.91 -7.16 -18.84
C LEU A 161 7.75 -5.89 -18.99
N HIS A 162 7.84 -5.05 -17.95
CA HIS A 162 8.68 -3.86 -18.00
C HIS A 162 10.17 -4.19 -18.13
N ARG A 163 10.65 -5.27 -17.51
CA ARG A 163 12.03 -5.78 -17.71
C ARG A 163 12.27 -6.19 -19.16
N LEU A 164 11.33 -6.92 -19.77
CA LEU A 164 11.45 -7.31 -21.18
C LEU A 164 11.41 -6.08 -22.10
N GLU A 165 10.45 -5.17 -21.86
CA GLU A 165 10.31 -3.93 -22.62
C GLU A 165 11.59 -3.11 -22.57
N SER A 166 12.18 -2.90 -21.38
CA SER A 166 13.40 -2.11 -21.25
C SER A 166 14.60 -2.74 -21.96
N LEU A 167 14.74 -4.07 -21.90
CA LEU A 167 15.78 -4.81 -22.64
C LEU A 167 15.61 -4.71 -24.16
N THR A 168 14.38 -4.59 -24.65
CA THR A 168 14.09 -4.49 -26.10
C THR A 168 14.13 -3.08 -26.68
N LYS A 169 13.87 -2.04 -25.87
CA LYS A 169 13.79 -0.64 -26.33
C LYS A 169 15.08 -0.10 -26.97
N GLY A 170 16.24 -0.62 -26.58
CA GLY A 170 17.54 -0.20 -27.09
C GLY A 170 18.06 -0.99 -28.29
N GLN A 171 17.34 -2.00 -28.79
CA GLN A 171 17.80 -2.85 -29.90
C GLN A 171 17.58 -2.16 -31.26
N ARG A 172 18.66 -1.98 -32.03
CA ARG A 172 18.60 -1.43 -33.41
C ARG A 172 18.16 -2.46 -34.46
N GLN A 173 18.07 -3.74 -34.09
CA GLN A 173 17.52 -4.79 -34.94
C GLN A 173 16.39 -5.52 -34.19
N PRO A 174 15.25 -5.79 -34.83
CA PRO A 174 14.23 -6.64 -34.24
C PRO A 174 14.82 -8.04 -34.04
N LEU A 175 14.80 -8.56 -32.80
CA LEU A 175 15.26 -9.92 -32.56
C LEU A 175 14.40 -10.89 -33.40
N PRO A 176 15.01 -11.84 -34.15
CA PRO A 176 14.25 -12.84 -34.88
C PRO A 176 13.44 -13.66 -33.87
N GLY A 177 12.12 -13.75 -34.10
CA GLY A 177 11.17 -14.42 -33.20
C GLY A 177 10.46 -13.50 -32.20
N LEU A 178 10.93 -12.25 -31.99
CA LEU A 178 10.23 -11.30 -31.12
C LEU A 178 9.00 -10.67 -31.74
N SER A 179 8.83 -10.60 -33.06
CA SER A 179 7.63 -9.95 -33.64
C SER A 179 6.34 -10.70 -33.30
N GLY A 180 6.36 -12.04 -33.39
CA GLY A 180 5.24 -12.90 -32.97
C GLY A 180 5.08 -12.96 -31.45
N LEU A 181 6.19 -12.94 -30.71
CA LEU A 181 6.20 -12.95 -29.25
C LEU A 181 5.73 -11.60 -28.68
N LEU A 182 6.16 -10.46 -29.23
CA LEU A 182 5.71 -9.10 -28.88
C LEU A 182 4.24 -8.90 -29.20
N GLY A 183 3.75 -9.40 -30.33
CA GLY A 183 2.31 -9.42 -30.62
C GLY A 183 1.54 -10.23 -29.58
N GLY A 184 2.04 -11.43 -29.25
CA GLY A 184 1.47 -12.26 -28.18
C GLY A 184 1.62 -11.65 -26.77
N LEU A 185 2.67 -10.89 -26.51
CA LEU A 185 2.96 -10.22 -25.23
C LEU A 185 2.16 -8.94 -25.07
N LEU A 186 1.94 -8.18 -26.15
CA LEU A 186 1.03 -7.04 -26.17
C LEU A 186 -0.40 -7.51 -25.99
N GLN A 187 -0.80 -8.58 -26.67
CA GLN A 187 -2.10 -9.22 -26.45
C GLN A 187 -2.22 -9.71 -25.01
N LEU A 188 -1.17 -10.33 -24.45
CA LEU A 188 -1.15 -10.74 -23.05
C LEU A 188 -1.24 -9.54 -22.12
N ALA A 189 -0.50 -8.46 -22.37
CA ALA A 189 -0.52 -7.25 -21.57
C ALA A 189 -1.90 -6.57 -21.62
N LEU A 190 -2.57 -6.58 -22.77
CA LEU A 190 -3.95 -6.13 -22.94
C LEU A 190 -4.94 -7.03 -22.18
N GLU A 191 -4.82 -8.36 -22.31
CA GLU A 191 -5.61 -9.33 -21.54
C GLU A 191 -5.40 -9.15 -20.03
N MET A 192 -4.17 -8.87 -19.62
CA MET A 192 -3.79 -8.65 -18.22
C MET A 192 -4.27 -7.31 -17.69
N LEU A 193 -4.16 -6.23 -18.46
CA LEU A 193 -4.72 -4.92 -18.13
C LEU A 193 -6.24 -5.00 -18.00
N SER A 194 -6.90 -5.77 -18.87
CA SER A 194 -8.33 -6.06 -18.78
C SER A 194 -8.68 -6.84 -17.51
N ALA A 195 -7.95 -7.93 -17.22
CA ALA A 195 -8.14 -8.70 -15.98
C ALA A 195 -7.86 -7.88 -14.71
N MET A 196 -6.88 -6.98 -14.76
CA MET A 196 -6.58 -6.00 -13.71
C MET A 196 -7.71 -5.02 -13.51
N ALA A 197 -8.22 -4.43 -14.59
CA ALA A 197 -9.35 -3.51 -14.53
C ALA A 197 -10.57 -4.18 -13.90
N ILE A 198 -10.87 -5.42 -14.29
CA ILE A 198 -11.98 -6.20 -13.71
C ILE A 198 -11.74 -6.50 -12.23
N THR A 199 -10.51 -6.86 -11.84
CA THR A 199 -10.19 -7.19 -10.44
C THR A 199 -10.19 -5.95 -9.55
N LEU A 200 -9.64 -4.83 -10.03
CA LEU A 200 -9.70 -3.53 -9.36
C LEU A 200 -11.13 -3.03 -9.27
N HIS A 201 -11.92 -3.20 -10.33
CA HIS A 201 -13.34 -2.83 -10.31
C HIS A 201 -14.10 -3.62 -9.25
N LYS A 202 -13.94 -4.95 -9.21
CA LYS A 202 -14.54 -5.79 -8.15
C LYS A 202 -14.06 -5.44 -6.74
N TYR A 203 -12.79 -5.06 -6.60
CA TYR A 203 -12.25 -4.61 -5.32
C TYR A 203 -12.84 -3.26 -4.91
N LEU A 204 -12.95 -2.31 -5.83
CA LEU A 204 -13.58 -1.01 -5.62
C LEU A 204 -15.09 -1.15 -5.33
N GLU A 205 -15.80 -2.03 -6.02
CA GLU A 205 -17.20 -2.38 -5.73
C GLU A 205 -17.35 -2.98 -4.32
N SER A 206 -16.43 -3.87 -3.93
CA SER A 206 -16.41 -4.45 -2.58
C SER A 206 -16.15 -3.38 -1.52
N VAL A 207 -15.18 -2.49 -1.73
CA VAL A 207 -14.90 -1.37 -0.82
C VAL A 207 -16.09 -0.40 -0.75
N ALA A 208 -16.69 -0.05 -1.89
CA ALA A 208 -17.88 0.80 -1.93
C ALA A 208 -19.06 0.18 -1.18
N SER A 209 -19.25 -1.15 -1.27
CA SER A 209 -20.28 -1.88 -0.53
C SER A 209 -20.06 -1.86 1.00
N VAL A 210 -18.80 -1.86 1.44
CA VAL A 210 -18.42 -1.73 2.86
C VAL A 210 -18.69 -0.30 3.35
N ASP A 211 -18.40 0.71 2.52
CA ASP A 211 -18.67 2.11 2.85
C ASP A 211 -20.18 2.40 2.93
N GLU A 212 -20.99 1.87 2.01
CA GLU A 212 -22.46 1.99 2.09
C GLU A 212 -23.02 1.33 3.37
N HIS A 213 -22.51 0.15 3.74
CA HIS A 213 -22.92 -0.50 4.99
C HIS A 213 -22.49 0.29 6.23
N ALA A 214 -21.30 0.89 6.21
CA ALA A 214 -20.82 1.75 7.29
C ALA A 214 -21.65 3.04 7.42
N ILE A 215 -22.09 3.62 6.31
CA ILE A 215 -23.01 4.78 6.29
C ILE A 215 -24.37 4.37 6.88
N ALA A 216 -24.97 3.27 6.42
CA ALA A 216 -26.24 2.78 6.94
C ALA A 216 -26.19 2.46 8.45
N LEU A 217 -25.08 1.90 8.93
CA LEU A 217 -24.86 1.67 10.37
C LEU A 217 -24.73 2.98 11.15
N ARG A 218 -24.06 4.01 10.60
CA ARG A 218 -23.97 5.34 11.23
C ARG A 218 -25.32 6.02 11.31
N GLU A 219 -26.14 5.96 10.26
CA GLU A 219 -27.50 6.49 10.26
C GLU A 219 -28.38 5.77 11.28
N ARG A 220 -28.33 4.44 11.33
CA ARG A 220 -29.07 3.63 12.32
C ARG A 220 -28.60 3.90 13.76
N LEU A 221 -27.32 4.20 13.95
CA LEU A 221 -26.78 4.56 15.25
C LEU A 221 -27.19 6.00 15.66
N ALA A 222 -27.29 6.92 14.69
CA ALA A 222 -27.82 8.26 14.93
C ALA A 222 -29.32 8.24 15.31
N THR A 223 -30.14 7.44 14.63
CA THR A 223 -31.56 7.28 14.99
C THR A 223 -31.73 6.64 16.37
N LYS A 224 -30.93 5.61 16.69
CA LYS A 224 -30.95 5.00 18.03
C LYS A 224 -30.52 5.95 19.14
N ARG A 225 -29.61 6.90 18.88
CA ARG A 225 -29.25 7.95 19.84
C ARG A 225 -30.39 8.94 20.09
N LEU A 226 -31.11 9.34 19.05
CA LEU A 226 -32.28 10.22 19.19
C LEU A 226 -33.40 9.54 19.98
N GLU A 227 -33.68 8.27 19.70
CA GLU A 227 -34.66 7.49 20.48
C GLU A 227 -34.26 7.38 21.97
N ALA A 228 -32.96 7.20 22.26
CA ALA A 228 -32.47 7.11 23.63
C ALA A 228 -32.56 8.44 24.40
N GLU A 229 -32.28 9.58 23.76
CA GLU A 229 -32.49 10.89 24.41
C GLU A 229 -33.97 11.18 24.63
N ALA A 230 -34.85 10.86 23.68
CA ALA A 230 -36.30 11.00 23.88
C ALA A 230 -36.80 10.16 25.07
N ALA A 231 -36.35 8.91 25.19
CA ALA A 231 -36.68 8.05 26.33
C ALA A 231 -36.15 8.59 27.67
N LYS A 232 -34.98 9.24 27.67
CA LYS A 232 -34.40 9.88 28.85
C LYS A 232 -35.19 11.11 29.28
N ASP A 233 -35.65 11.92 28.34
CA ASP A 233 -36.51 13.08 28.62
C ASP A 233 -37.86 12.63 29.22
N ASP A 234 -38.46 11.57 28.68
CA ASP A 234 -39.67 10.95 29.24
C ASP A 234 -39.45 10.42 30.66
N LEU A 235 -38.32 9.76 30.92
CA LEU A 235 -37.94 9.31 32.26
C LEU A 235 -37.74 10.50 33.23
N TRP A 236 -37.16 11.60 32.75
CA TRP A 236 -37.00 12.80 33.57
C TRP A 236 -38.35 13.44 33.92
N LEU A 237 -39.27 13.53 32.96
CA LEU A 237 -40.63 14.03 33.18
C LEU A 237 -41.40 13.16 34.18
N THR A 238 -41.31 11.83 34.03
CA THR A 238 -41.97 10.89 34.96
C THR A 238 -41.35 10.95 36.36
N SER A 239 -40.02 11.04 36.49
CA SER A 239 -39.33 11.27 37.76
C SER A 239 -39.77 12.57 38.45
N THR A 240 -39.93 13.64 37.67
CA THR A 240 -40.39 14.94 38.18
C THR A 240 -41.84 14.86 38.68
N LYS A 241 -42.73 14.18 37.95
CA LYS A 241 -44.11 13.91 38.39
C LYS A 241 -44.14 13.09 39.68
N LEU A 242 -43.33 12.02 39.75
CA LEU A 242 -43.23 11.18 40.94
C LEU A 242 -42.78 11.99 42.17
N SER A 243 -41.81 12.88 42.00
CA SER A 243 -41.32 13.75 43.07
C SER A 243 -42.42 14.68 43.61
N LYS A 244 -43.25 15.25 42.72
CA LYS A 244 -44.40 16.07 43.13
C LYS A 244 -45.43 15.25 43.92
N LEU A 245 -45.79 14.06 43.42
CA LEU A 245 -46.72 13.16 44.11
C LEU A 245 -46.19 12.70 45.47
N GLN A 246 -44.87 12.53 45.62
CA GLN A 246 -44.26 12.22 46.91
C GLN A 246 -44.40 13.37 47.91
N GLU A 247 -44.25 14.62 47.45
CA GLU A 247 -44.43 15.79 48.31
C GLU A 247 -45.89 15.99 48.73
N GLU A 248 -46.83 15.83 47.79
CA GLU A 248 -48.28 15.83 48.09
C GLU A 248 -48.63 14.76 49.12
N ASN A 249 -48.09 13.55 49.00
CA ASN A 249 -48.28 12.48 49.99
C ASN A 249 -47.70 12.82 51.37
N LYS A 250 -46.63 13.62 51.48
CA LYS A 250 -46.12 14.07 52.78
C LYS A 250 -47.09 15.05 53.43
N VAL A 251 -47.66 15.96 52.66
CA VAL A 251 -48.66 16.94 53.14
C VAL A 251 -49.91 16.20 53.63
N ILE A 252 -50.46 15.30 52.81
CA ILE A 252 -51.63 14.48 53.19
C ILE A 252 -51.37 13.69 54.47
N ASN A 253 -50.18 13.06 54.60
CA ASN A 253 -49.83 12.34 55.83
C ASN A 253 -49.72 13.24 57.07
N LYS A 254 -49.31 14.50 56.89
CA LYS A 254 -49.28 15.48 57.98
C LYS A 254 -50.70 15.84 58.41
N GLU A 255 -51.58 16.12 57.46
CA GLU A 255 -53.01 16.42 57.71
C GLU A 255 -53.72 15.24 58.40
N ILE A 256 -53.48 14.01 57.95
CA ILE A 256 -54.03 12.80 58.60
C ILE A 256 -53.56 12.71 60.06
N LYS A 257 -52.29 13.02 60.35
CA LYS A 257 -51.77 13.01 61.72
C LYS A 257 -52.41 14.09 62.60
N GLU A 258 -52.67 15.28 62.04
CA GLU A 258 -53.34 16.37 62.74
C GLU A 258 -54.80 16.03 63.02
N ALA A 259 -55.55 15.59 62.00
CA ALA A 259 -56.92 15.12 62.16
C ALA A 259 -57.02 13.96 63.17
N SER A 260 -56.07 13.03 63.17
CA SER A 260 -56.01 11.93 64.14
C SER A 260 -55.72 12.39 65.58
N LYS A 261 -55.08 13.55 65.77
CA LYS A 261 -54.89 14.14 67.11
C LYS A 261 -56.16 14.84 67.57
N GLU A 262 -56.81 15.60 66.69
CA GLU A 262 -58.09 16.25 66.99
C GLU A 262 -59.17 15.22 67.31
N LEU A 263 -59.25 14.13 66.54
CA LEU A 263 -60.22 13.06 66.79
C LEU A 263 -60.01 12.43 68.18
N ARG A 264 -58.76 12.15 68.57
CA ARG A 264 -58.44 11.67 69.92
C ARG A 264 -58.79 12.66 71.02
N TYR A 265 -58.58 13.96 70.77
CA TYR A 265 -58.98 15.01 71.71
C TYR A 265 -60.50 15.01 71.91
N HIS A 266 -61.27 14.94 70.82
CA HIS A 266 -62.73 14.87 70.88
C HIS A 266 -63.24 13.58 71.52
N GLU A 267 -62.61 12.43 71.27
CA GLU A 267 -62.92 11.17 71.95
C GLU A 267 -62.71 11.29 73.46
N THR A 268 -61.58 11.85 73.90
CA THR A 268 -61.30 12.07 75.33
C THR A 268 -62.30 13.04 75.96
N ALA A 269 -62.67 14.12 75.27
CA ALA A 269 -63.68 15.07 75.73
C ALA A 269 -65.06 14.40 75.85
N LYS A 270 -65.42 13.54 74.89
CA LYS A 270 -66.66 12.76 74.92
C LYS A 270 -66.69 11.78 76.10
N GLU A 271 -65.58 11.10 76.38
CA GLU A 271 -65.47 10.22 77.55
C GLU A 271 -65.64 10.98 78.87
N ARG A 272 -65.04 12.17 79.00
CA ARG A 272 -65.20 13.05 80.17
C ARG A 272 -66.64 13.49 80.37
N LEU A 273 -67.28 14.02 79.33
CA LEU A 273 -68.69 14.40 79.37
C LEU A 273 -69.58 13.19 79.73
N GLY A 274 -69.27 12.01 79.17
CA GLY A 274 -69.96 10.77 79.52
C GLY A 274 -69.74 10.32 80.98
N ALA A 275 -68.61 10.65 81.59
CA ALA A 275 -68.36 10.41 83.02
C ALA A 275 -69.10 11.44 83.90
N GLU A 276 -69.07 12.73 83.54
CA GLU A 276 -69.81 13.79 84.25
C GLU A 276 -71.33 13.54 84.23
N LEU A 277 -71.88 13.13 83.09
CA LEU A 277 -73.29 12.76 82.99
C LEU A 277 -73.65 11.56 83.89
N ARG A 278 -72.75 10.58 84.03
CA ARG A 278 -72.93 9.46 84.96
C ARG A 278 -72.90 9.92 86.42
N GLN A 279 -71.96 10.79 86.79
CA GLN A 279 -71.90 11.38 88.13
C GLN A 279 -73.14 12.22 88.48
N LEU A 280 -73.62 13.03 87.54
CA LEU A 280 -74.86 13.81 87.73
C LEU A 280 -76.09 12.90 87.89
N ALA A 281 -76.15 11.78 87.17
CA ALA A 281 -77.20 10.79 87.35
C ALA A 281 -77.16 10.15 88.74
N GLU A 282 -75.97 9.83 89.26
CA GLU A 282 -75.80 9.29 90.63
C GLU A 282 -76.19 10.30 91.72
N LEU A 283 -75.78 11.58 91.59
CA LEU A 283 -76.18 12.66 92.51
C LEU A 283 -77.71 12.89 92.51
N ARG A 284 -78.37 12.73 91.35
CA ARG A 284 -79.83 12.83 91.24
C ARG A 284 -80.57 11.68 91.93
N ILE A 285 -79.94 10.51 92.05
CA ILE A 285 -80.50 9.36 92.79
C ILE A 285 -80.32 9.54 94.31
N GLY A 286 -79.32 10.31 94.76
CA GLY A 286 -79.01 10.57 96.17
C GLY A 286 -79.74 11.76 96.82
N LEU A 287 -80.57 12.50 96.09
CA LEU A 287 -81.37 13.60 96.65
C LEU A 287 -82.69 13.08 97.25
N PRO A 288 -82.94 13.21 98.56
CA PRO A 288 -84.24 12.90 99.14
C PRO A 288 -85.31 13.83 98.56
N ARG A 289 -86.45 13.26 98.20
CA ARG A 289 -87.64 14.00 97.75
C ARG A 289 -88.21 14.88 98.85
#